data_AF-A0A6A6E878-F1
#
_entry.id   AF-A0A6A6E878-F1
#
_cell.length_a   1.000
_cell.length_b   1.000
_cell.length_c   1.000
_cell.angle_alpha   90.00
_cell.angle_beta   90.00
_cell.angle_gamma   90.00
#
_symmetry.space_group_name_H-M   'P 1'
#
loop_
_entity.id
_entity.type
_entity.pdbx_description
1 polymer ?
#
loop_
_entity_poly.entity_id
_entity_poly.type
_entity_poly.pdbx_seq_one_letter_code
_entity_poly.pdbx_strand_id
1 'polypeptide(L)' 'NGILQEDNDGSHVTCSDWNIAWKYKDQRGIRRLIHPAQLPDLNPQGGLWNVLKRRIRCRHGD' A
#
# COMPACT_ATOMS: atom_id res chain seq x y z
N ASN A 1 -1.67 18.00 2.92
CA ASN A 1 -1.71 16.74 3.69
C ASN A 1 -2.28 15.63 2.84
N GLY A 2 -1.55 14.53 2.67
CA GLY A 2 -1.98 13.36 1.88
C GLY A 2 -2.76 12.33 2.69
N ILE A 3 -3.30 11.32 2.01
CA ILE A 3 -3.95 10.15 2.61
C ILE A 3 -3.04 8.94 2.34
N LEU A 4 -2.72 8.18 3.38
CA LEU A 4 -1.99 6.92 3.26
C LEU A 4 -2.93 5.82 2.76
N GLN A 5 -2.54 5.14 1.69
CA GLN A 5 -3.19 3.90 1.24
C GLN A 5 -2.17 2.77 1.35
N GLU A 6 -2.57 1.69 2.00
CA GLU A 6 -1.83 0.44 2.14
C GLU A 6 -2.82 -0.72 1.99
N ASP A 7 -2.33 -1.95 1.86
CA ASP A 7 -3.18 -3.14 1.81
C ASP A 7 -3.56 -3.62 3.22
N ASN A 8 -4.33 -4.71 3.29
CA ASN A 8 -4.79 -5.28 4.56
C ASN A 8 -3.89 -6.40 5.09
N ASP A 9 -2.60 -6.35 4.79
CA ASP A 9 -1.67 -7.31 5.36
C ASP A 9 -1.55 -7.13 6.90
N GLY A 10 -1.33 -8.25 7.58
CA GLY A 10 -1.32 -8.34 9.04
C GLY A 10 -0.16 -7.60 9.70
N SER A 11 0.84 -7.14 8.97
CA SER A 11 1.89 -6.24 9.47
C SER A 11 1.46 -4.77 9.43
N HIS A 12 0.61 -4.40 8.46
CA HIS A 12 0.06 -3.05 8.28
C HIS A 12 -1.08 -2.75 9.26
N VAL A 13 -1.83 -3.80 9.61
CA VAL A 13 -2.94 -3.81 10.57
C VAL A 13 -3.89 -2.63 10.34
N THR A 14 -4.49 -2.66 9.16
CA THR A 14 -5.64 -1.84 8.80
C THR A 14 -6.95 -2.44 9.31
N CYS A 15 -6.94 -3.66 9.88
CA CYS A 15 -8.12 -4.36 10.39
C CYS A 15 -8.26 -4.40 11.93
N SER A 16 -7.28 -3.92 12.70
CA SER A 16 -7.39 -3.77 14.17
C SER A 16 -6.69 -2.52 14.69
N ASP A 17 -7.05 -2.08 15.89
CA ASP A 17 -6.61 -0.85 16.54
C ASP A 17 -5.54 -1.06 17.64
N TRP A 18 -5.09 -2.31 17.81
CA TRP A 18 -4.31 -2.71 18.98
C TRP A 18 -2.78 -2.76 18.76
N ASN A 19 -2.31 -2.62 17.52
CA ASN A 19 -0.89 -2.82 17.21
C ASN A 19 -0.06 -1.52 17.15
N ILE A 20 1.27 -1.67 17.13
CA ILE A 20 2.23 -0.55 17.12
C ILE A 20 2.06 0.33 15.87
N ALA A 21 1.82 -0.28 14.69
CA ALA A 21 1.68 0.45 13.44
C ALA A 21 0.44 1.35 13.44
N TRP A 22 -0.71 0.84 13.91
CA TRP A 22 -1.95 1.59 14.03
C TRP A 22 -1.80 2.74 15.02
N LYS A 23 -1.25 2.47 16.22
CA LYS A 23 -1.01 3.48 17.26
C LYS A 23 -0.08 4.60 16.79
N TYR A 24 0.98 4.24 16.07
CA TYR A 24 1.90 5.23 15.50
C TYR A 24 1.18 6.14 14.49
N LYS A 25 0.40 5.57 13.58
CA LYS A 25 -0.36 6.33 12.58
C LYS A 25 -1.37 7.26 13.25
N ASP A 26 -2.05 6.78 14.29
CA ASP A 26 -3.03 7.55 15.07
C ASP A 26 -2.38 8.72 15.83
N GLN A 27 -1.33 8.45 16.61
CA GLN A 27 -0.58 9.48 17.37
C GLN A 27 0.03 10.57 16.47
N ARG A 28 0.35 10.22 15.22
CA ARG A 28 0.90 11.16 14.22
C ARG A 28 -0.18 11.83 13.36
N GLY A 29 -1.46 11.53 13.59
CA GLY A 29 -2.57 12.10 12.82
C GLY A 29 -2.53 11.71 11.34
N ILE A 30 -1.98 10.54 11.01
CA ILE A 30 -1.88 10.06 9.63
C ILE A 30 -3.27 9.60 9.17
N ARG A 31 -3.81 10.30 8.18
CA ARG A 31 -5.05 9.92 7.50
C ARG A 31 -4.83 8.66 6.68
N ARG A 32 -5.73 7.69 6.79
CA ARG A 32 -5.66 6.39 6.12
C ARG A 32 -6.88 6.18 5.24
N LEU A 33 -6.69 5.53 4.09
CA LEU A 33 -7.76 5.03 3.25
C LEU A 33 -8.07 3.59 3.66
N ILE A 34 -9.35 3.27 3.85
CA ILE A 34 -9.78 1.88 4.03
C ILE A 34 -9.66 1.19 2.66
N HIS A 35 -8.78 0.20 2.57
CA HIS A 35 -8.62 -0.62 1.38
C HIS A 35 -9.32 -1.97 1.62
N PRO A 36 -10.12 -2.48 0.67
CA PRO A 36 -10.73 -3.79 0.81
C PRO A 36 -9.71 -4.92 0.60
N ALA A 37 -9.89 -6.04 1.30
CA ALA A 37 -9.00 -7.19 1.19
C ALA A 37 -9.07 -7.82 -0.21
N GLN A 38 -7.94 -8.37 -0.68
CA GLN A 38 -7.84 -9.11 -1.95
C GLN A 38 -8.24 -8.32 -3.21
N LEU A 39 -8.17 -6.98 -3.18
CA LEU A 39 -8.47 -6.14 -4.33
C LEU A 39 -7.23 -5.38 -4.83
N PRO A 40 -6.22 -6.10 -5.37
CA PRO A 40 -4.97 -5.49 -5.83
C PRO A 40 -5.20 -4.49 -6.97
N ASP A 41 -6.26 -4.65 -7.77
CA ASP A 41 -6.61 -3.75 -8.87
C ASP A 41 -7.01 -2.35 -8.39
N LEU A 42 -7.42 -2.22 -7.12
CA LEU A 42 -7.72 -0.92 -6.51
C LEU A 42 -6.48 -0.25 -5.89
N ASN A 43 -5.31 -0.89 -5.97
CA ASN A 43 -4.04 -0.32 -5.53
C ASN A 43 -3.23 0.19 -6.75
N PRO A 44 -3.03 1.51 -6.91
CA PRO A 44 -2.28 2.07 -8.04
C PRO A 44 -0.83 1.59 -8.12
N GLN A 45 -0.27 1.07 -7.01
CA GLN A 45 1.07 0.51 -6.96
C GLN A 45 1.23 -0.68 -7.93
N GLY A 46 0.19 -1.47 -8.17
CA GLY A 46 0.23 -2.55 -9.17
C GLY A 46 0.54 -2.05 -10.58
N GLY A 47 -0.09 -0.93 -10.98
CA GLY A 47 0.18 -0.25 -12.25
C GLY A 47 1.61 0.28 -12.32
N LEU A 48 2.10 0.88 -11.23
CA LEU A 48 3.48 1.37 -11.13
C LEU A 48 4.50 0.24 -11.32
N TRP A 49 4.28 -0.90 -10.66
CA TRP A 49 5.12 -2.08 -10.80
C TRP A 49 5.12 -2.62 -12.23
N ASN A 50 3.98 -2.59 -12.94
CA ASN A 50 3.92 -3.01 -14.34
C ASN A 50 4.77 -2.11 -15.24
N VAL A 51 4.74 -0.79 -15.04
CA VAL A 51 5.60 0.16 -15.77
C VAL A 51 7.08 -0.11 -15.46
N LEU A 52 7.42 -0.32 -14.19
CA LEU A 52 8.80 -0.59 -13.78
C LEU A 52 9.32 -1.90 -14.40
N LYS A 53 8.56 -2.99 -14.27
CA LYS A 53 8.89 -4.30 -14.88
C LYS A 53 9.11 -4.17 -16.38
N ARG A 54 8.26 -3.41 -17.09
CA ARG A 54 8.42 -3.15 -18.53
C ARG A 54 9.75 -2.47 -18.83
N ARG A 55 10.10 -1.41 -18.09
CA ARG A 55 11.36 -0.68 -18.30
C ARG A 55 12.60 -1.53 -18.03
N ILE A 56 12.54 -2.39 -17.02
CA ILE A 56 13.62 -3.33 -16.69
C ILE A 56 13.81 -4.34 -17.82
N ARG A 57 12.72 -4.96 -18.32
CA ARG A 57 12.78 -5.88 -19.46
C ARG A 57 13.38 -5.23 -20.70
N CYS A 58 12.93 -4.02 -21.07
CA CYS A 58 13.50 -3.29 -22.20
C CYS A 58 14.99 -2.95 -22.03
N ARG A 59 15.50 -2.85 -20.79
CA ARG A 59 16.93 -2.62 -20.54
C ARG A 59 17.75 -3.90 -20.64
N HIS A 60 17.17 -5.04 -20.25
CA HIS A 60 17.87 -6.33 -20.25
C HIS A 60 17.76 -7.11 -21.56
N GLY A 61 16.98 -6.62 -22.53
CA GLY A 61 16.94 -7.19 -23.88
C GLY A 61 16.11 -8.47 -23.99
N ASP A 62 15.10 -8.63 -23.13
CA ASP A 62 14.02 -9.61 -23.32
C ASP A 62 12.99 -9.11 -24.35
#